data_AF-A0A550D150-F1
#
_entry.id   AF-A0A550D150-F1
#
_cell.length_a   1.000
_cell.length_b   1.000
_cell.length_c   1.000
_cell.angle_alpha   90.00
_cell.angle_beta   90.00
_cell.angle_gamma   90.00
#
_symmetry.space_group_name_H-M   'P 1'
#
loop_
_entity.id
_entity.type
_entity.pdbx_description
1 polymer ?
#
loop_
_entity_poly.entity_id
_entity_poly.type
_entity_poly.pdbx_seq_one_letter_code
_entity_poly.pdbx_strand_id
1 'polypeptide(L)'
;DFRKVIKDWLIIREPEPFVIDNRLYFPDFLLQKNNVKVYVEIMGFWTKEYINNKLEKLKHFPNPILIILNEELSYENYIPSSLNIIKFKRKIDIGKIYNYLRTLLPAVEVKEINLGDINDHVISIKELANKYNVDEKVIREKLTSYKDYIVLKNYAIKRTYLEEISKNNFTDKSLSELINAYGNYIVDVIEYLGYIILWKNISDA
;
A
#
# COMPACT_ATOMS: atom_id res chain seq x y z
N ASP A 1 -13.31 -13.80 -8.60
CA ASP A 1 -13.49 -12.36 -8.43
C ASP A 1 -12.14 -11.78 -8.00
N PHE A 2 -11.54 -10.94 -8.84
CA PHE A 2 -10.16 -10.45 -8.68
C PHE A 2 -9.95 -9.73 -7.34
N ARG A 3 -10.94 -8.92 -6.94
CA ARG A 3 -10.96 -8.19 -5.67
C ARG A 3 -10.99 -9.10 -4.44
N LYS A 4 -11.49 -10.34 -4.58
CA LYS A 4 -11.55 -11.31 -3.47
C LYS A 4 -10.20 -11.98 -3.20
N VAL A 5 -9.34 -12.09 -4.22
CA VAL A 5 -8.05 -12.79 -4.15
C VAL A 5 -6.92 -11.83 -3.78
N ILE A 6 -6.99 -10.58 -4.24
CA ILE A 6 -5.97 -9.56 -4.01
C ILE A 6 -6.55 -8.42 -3.17
N LYS A 7 -6.96 -8.74 -1.94
CA LYS A 7 -7.67 -7.79 -1.05
C LYS A 7 -6.80 -6.66 -0.53
N ASP A 8 -5.50 -6.90 -0.49
CA ASP A 8 -4.46 -6.05 0.03
C ASP A 8 -3.85 -5.10 -1.01
N TRP A 9 -4.34 -5.15 -2.25
CA TRP A 9 -3.96 -4.20 -3.31
C TRP A 9 -5.14 -3.31 -3.67
N LEU A 10 -4.86 -2.01 -3.77
CA LEU A 10 -5.75 -1.04 -4.37
C LEU A 10 -5.74 -1.24 -5.89
N ILE A 11 -6.92 -1.32 -6.50
CA ILE A 11 -7.10 -1.49 -7.94
C ILE A 11 -7.77 -0.24 -8.49
N ILE A 12 -7.03 0.54 -9.26
CA ILE A 12 -7.52 1.74 -9.94
C ILE A 12 -7.75 1.36 -11.41
N ARG A 13 -8.96 1.60 -11.91
CA ARG A 13 -9.29 1.46 -13.33
C ARG A 13 -8.96 2.76 -14.05
N GLU A 14 -8.48 2.66 -15.28
CA GLU A 14 -8.21 3.81 -16.16
C GLU A 14 -7.44 4.91 -15.39
N PRO A 15 -6.26 4.59 -14.80
CA PRO A 15 -5.45 5.55 -14.08
C PRO A 15 -5.02 6.71 -15.00
N GLU A 16 -4.50 7.78 -14.38
CA GLU A 16 -3.99 8.93 -15.14
C GLU A 16 -2.96 8.50 -16.20
N PRO A 17 -2.97 9.10 -17.40
CA PRO A 17 -2.00 8.78 -18.45
C PRO A 17 -0.59 9.21 -18.07
N PHE A 18 0.42 8.51 -18.61
CA PHE A 18 1.83 8.85 -18.42
C PHE A 18 2.45 9.35 -19.71
N VAL A 19 3.37 10.31 -19.60
CA VAL A 19 4.17 10.78 -20.74
C VAL A 19 5.49 10.01 -20.78
N ILE A 20 5.75 9.34 -21.90
CA ILE A 20 7.02 8.65 -22.19
C ILE A 20 7.46 9.09 -23.59
N ASP A 21 8.69 9.57 -23.74
CA ASP A 21 9.24 9.99 -25.04
C ASP A 21 8.27 10.91 -25.83
N ASN A 22 7.69 11.91 -25.14
CA ASN A 22 6.69 12.84 -25.67
C ASN A 22 5.40 12.18 -26.20
N ARG A 23 5.05 10.99 -25.73
CA ARG A 23 3.82 10.26 -26.06
C ARG A 23 3.03 9.92 -24.81
N LEU A 24 1.70 9.98 -24.92
CA LEU A 24 0.81 9.56 -23.86
C LEU A 24 0.62 8.04 -23.88
N TYR A 25 0.69 7.45 -22.69
CA TYR A 25 0.43 6.05 -22.44
C TYR A 25 -0.75 5.91 -21.49
N PHE A 26 -1.70 5.05 -21.85
CA PHE A 26 -2.97 4.85 -21.14
C PHE A 26 -3.02 3.40 -20.64
N PRO A 27 -2.68 3.14 -19.37
CA PRO A 27 -2.83 1.83 -18.79
C PRO A 27 -4.32 1.51 -18.52
N ASP A 28 -4.71 0.24 -18.59
CA ASP A 28 -6.08 -0.17 -18.23
C ASP A 28 -6.29 -0.14 -16.72
N PHE A 29 -5.28 -0.55 -15.96
CA PHE A 29 -5.33 -0.59 -14.50
C PHE A 29 -4.00 -0.18 -13.86
N LEU A 30 -4.09 0.30 -12.63
CA LEU A 30 -2.99 0.43 -11.69
C LEU A 30 -3.29 -0.44 -10.47
N LEU A 31 -2.38 -1.36 -10.18
CA LEU A 31 -2.34 -2.14 -8.95
C LEU A 31 -1.35 -1.48 -8.00
N GLN A 32 -1.83 -1.06 -6.84
CA GLN A 32 -1.01 -0.40 -5.84
C GLN A 32 -1.07 -1.11 -4.49
N LYS A 33 0.09 -1.39 -3.92
CA LYS A 33 0.22 -1.82 -2.52
C LYS A 33 1.41 -1.09 -1.92
N ASN A 34 1.15 -0.33 -0.85
CA ASN A 34 2.14 0.56 -0.23
C ASN A 34 2.75 1.50 -1.29
N ASN A 35 4.08 1.52 -1.42
CA ASN A 35 4.80 2.32 -2.43
C ASN A 35 4.99 1.58 -3.76
N VAL A 36 4.58 0.31 -3.84
CA VAL A 36 4.69 -0.48 -5.08
C VAL A 36 3.49 -0.16 -5.98
N LYS A 37 3.79 0.38 -7.16
CA LYS A 37 2.83 0.67 -8.22
C LYS A 37 3.14 -0.21 -9.42
N VAL A 38 2.16 -0.98 -9.87
CA VAL A 38 2.28 -1.88 -11.02
C VAL A 38 1.16 -1.56 -12.00
N TYR A 39 1.52 -1.12 -13.18
CA TYR A 39 0.55 -0.86 -14.24
C TYR A 39 0.21 -2.16 -14.94
N VAL A 40 -1.05 -2.30 -15.34
CA VAL A 40 -1.53 -3.50 -16.02
C VAL A 40 -2.20 -3.09 -17.31
N GLU A 41 -1.91 -3.84 -18.36
CA GLU A 41 -2.59 -3.71 -19.63
C GLU A 41 -3.06 -5.06 -20.15
N ILE A 42 -4.33 -5.12 -20.53
CA ILE A 42 -4.99 -6.31 -21.03
C ILE A 42 -5.13 -6.18 -22.55
N MET A 43 -4.38 -7.02 -23.26
CA MET A 43 -4.37 -7.02 -24.72
C MET A 43 -5.28 -8.14 -25.25
N GLY A 44 -6.28 -7.72 -26.02
CA GLY A 44 -7.16 -8.61 -26.79
C GLY A 44 -6.43 -9.15 -28.02
N PHE A 45 -6.61 -8.52 -29.18
CA PHE A 45 -5.93 -8.89 -30.43
C PHE A 45 -4.49 -8.38 -30.45
N TRP A 46 -3.56 -9.21 -30.91
CA TRP A 46 -2.15 -8.84 -31.01
C TRP A 46 -1.41 -9.66 -32.08
N THR A 47 -0.28 -9.12 -32.54
CA THR A 47 0.71 -9.78 -33.41
C THR A 47 2.06 -9.81 -32.73
N LYS A 48 2.99 -10.64 -33.22
CA LYS A 48 4.37 -10.66 -32.70
C LYS A 48 5.02 -9.29 -32.79
N GLU A 49 4.86 -8.63 -33.94
CA GLU A 49 5.43 -7.31 -34.18
C GLU A 49 4.87 -6.27 -33.21
N TYR A 50 3.55 -6.27 -33.00
CA TYR A 50 2.90 -5.35 -32.07
C TYR A 50 3.43 -5.51 -30.64
N ILE A 51 3.55 -6.74 -30.13
CA ILE A 51 4.04 -6.98 -28.77
C ILE A 51 5.50 -6.57 -28.62
N ASN A 52 6.37 -6.91 -29.58
CA ASN A 52 7.77 -6.51 -29.50
C ASN A 52 7.93 -4.99 -29.52
N ASN A 53 7.26 -4.30 -30.45
CA ASN A 53 7.28 -2.84 -30.53
C ASN A 53 6.74 -2.19 -29.25
N LYS A 54 5.76 -2.81 -28.60
CA LYS A 54 5.23 -2.35 -27.32
C LYS A 54 6.25 -2.53 -26.20
N LEU A 55 6.80 -3.73 -26.04
CA LEU A 55 7.81 -4.03 -25.02
C LEU A 55 9.03 -3.11 -25.13
N GLU A 56 9.51 -2.83 -26.35
CA GLU A 56 10.60 -1.88 -26.57
C GLU A 56 10.28 -0.48 -26.04
N LYS A 57 9.08 0.04 -26.32
CA LYS A 57 8.65 1.36 -25.80
C LYS A 57 8.54 1.39 -24.28
N LEU A 58 8.19 0.26 -23.68
CA LEU A 58 7.99 0.15 -22.24
C LEU A 58 9.29 -0.04 -21.45
N LYS A 59 10.44 -0.26 -22.11
CA LYS A 59 11.74 -0.37 -21.44
C LYS A 59 12.12 0.88 -20.64
N HIS A 60 11.68 2.05 -21.07
CA HIS A 60 11.93 3.32 -20.39
C HIS A 60 10.83 3.69 -19.37
N PHE A 61 9.89 2.79 -19.10
CA PHE A 61 8.83 3.06 -18.13
C PHE A 61 9.39 3.03 -16.70
N PRO A 62 9.12 4.04 -15.87
CA PRO A 62 9.71 4.15 -14.52
C PRO A 62 9.17 3.14 -13.50
N ASN A 63 8.09 2.44 -13.82
CA ASN A 63 7.44 1.46 -12.96
C ASN A 63 7.27 0.09 -13.65
N PRO A 64 7.05 -1.00 -12.90
CA PRO A 64 6.68 -2.28 -13.49
C PRO A 64 5.37 -2.19 -14.30
N ILE A 65 5.38 -2.78 -15.49
CA ILE A 65 4.18 -3.00 -16.32
C ILE A 65 3.97 -4.50 -16.51
N LEU A 66 2.79 -4.98 -16.13
CA LEU A 66 2.30 -6.32 -16.39
C LEU A 66 1.39 -6.32 -17.63
N ILE A 67 1.76 -7.10 -18.64
CA ILE A 67 0.93 -7.29 -19.83
C ILE A 67 0.16 -8.61 -19.68
N ILE A 68 -1.16 -8.55 -19.90
CA ILE A 68 -2.05 -9.70 -19.89
C ILE A 68 -2.54 -9.99 -21.32
N LEU A 69 -2.10 -11.09 -21.92
CA LEU A 69 -2.38 -11.44 -23.32
C LEU A 69 -3.46 -12.50 -23.45
N ASN A 70 -4.45 -12.27 -24.32
CA ASN A 70 -5.34 -13.34 -24.76
C ASN A 70 -4.67 -14.20 -25.85
N GLU A 71 -4.34 -15.44 -25.54
CA GLU A 71 -3.70 -16.38 -26.49
C GLU A 71 -4.62 -16.78 -27.65
N GLU A 72 -5.94 -16.70 -27.48
CA GLU A 72 -6.91 -17.12 -28.50
C GLU A 72 -7.11 -16.05 -29.59
N LEU A 73 -6.59 -14.84 -29.39
CA LEU A 73 -6.78 -13.69 -30.29
C LEU A 73 -5.50 -13.31 -31.05
N SER A 74 -4.55 -14.24 -31.16
CA SER A 74 -3.39 -14.14 -32.04
C SER A 74 -3.53 -15.14 -33.19
N TYR A 75 -3.16 -14.69 -34.39
CA TYR A 75 -3.05 -15.55 -35.57
C TYR A 75 -1.69 -16.25 -35.67
N GLU A 76 -0.75 -15.93 -34.78
CA GLU A 76 0.63 -16.40 -34.79
C GLU A 76 0.93 -17.32 -33.60
N ASN A 77 1.71 -18.39 -33.85
CA ASN A 77 2.34 -19.21 -32.81
C ASN A 77 3.58 -18.52 -32.22
N TYR A 78 3.43 -17.29 -31.76
CA TYR A 78 4.48 -16.52 -31.09
C TYR A 78 4.17 -16.43 -29.60
N ILE A 79 5.13 -16.76 -28.74
CA ILE A 79 4.95 -16.64 -27.29
C ILE A 79 6.13 -15.81 -26.78
N PRO A 80 5.92 -14.52 -26.50
CA PRO A 80 6.95 -13.73 -25.85
C PRO A 80 7.16 -14.26 -24.43
N SER A 81 8.36 -14.76 -24.15
CA SER A 81 8.76 -15.23 -22.83
C SER A 81 9.40 -14.07 -22.06
N SER A 82 8.56 -13.24 -21.44
CA SER A 82 9.02 -12.22 -20.50
C SER A 82 8.35 -12.42 -19.14
N LEU A 83 9.09 -12.12 -18.06
CA LEU A 83 8.60 -12.25 -16.68
C LEU A 83 7.37 -11.40 -16.40
N ASN A 84 7.16 -10.34 -17.17
CA ASN A 84 6.05 -9.40 -17.03
C ASN A 84 4.88 -9.66 -18.00
N ILE A 85 4.78 -10.86 -18.57
CA ILE A 85 3.68 -11.25 -19.47
C ILE A 85 2.92 -12.43 -18.87
N ILE A 86 1.63 -12.24 -18.61
CA ILE A 86 0.71 -13.31 -18.20
C ILE A 86 -0.27 -13.58 -19.33
N LYS A 87 -0.41 -14.86 -19.68
CA LYS A 87 -1.27 -15.27 -20.78
C LYS A 87 -2.56 -15.89 -20.26
N PHE A 88 -3.65 -15.66 -20.97
CA PHE A 88 -4.96 -16.23 -20.68
C PHE A 88 -5.69 -16.65 -21.97
N LYS A 89 -6.67 -17.54 -21.84
CA LYS A 89 -7.57 -17.94 -22.94
C LYS A 89 -8.96 -17.37 -22.68
N ARG A 90 -9.77 -18.13 -21.93
CA ARG A 90 -11.13 -17.72 -21.54
C ARG A 90 -11.19 -16.86 -20.28
N LYS A 91 -10.28 -17.10 -19.34
CA LYS A 91 -10.24 -16.41 -18.04
C LYS A 91 -8.81 -16.16 -17.63
N ILE A 92 -8.59 -14.98 -17.08
CA ILE A 92 -7.32 -14.57 -16.48
C ILE A 92 -7.07 -15.41 -15.21
N ASP A 93 -5.88 -15.98 -15.10
CA ASP A 93 -5.44 -16.71 -13.92
C ASP A 93 -4.94 -15.72 -12.86
N ILE A 94 -5.77 -15.50 -11.84
CA ILE A 94 -5.46 -14.54 -10.78
C ILE A 94 -4.29 -15.01 -9.90
N GLY A 95 -4.07 -16.33 -9.79
CA GLY A 95 -2.95 -16.87 -9.03
C GLY A 95 -1.60 -16.50 -9.66
N LYS A 96 -1.52 -16.52 -11.00
CA LYS A 96 -0.33 -16.06 -11.73
C LYS A 96 -0.06 -14.57 -11.52
N ILE A 97 -1.12 -13.74 -11.53
CA ILE A 97 -0.99 -12.31 -11.25
C ILE A 97 -0.46 -12.10 -9.85
N TYR A 98 -1.07 -12.76 -8.86
CA TYR A 98 -0.63 -12.64 -7.47
C TYR A 98 0.83 -13.07 -7.27
N ASN A 99 1.25 -14.17 -7.90
CA ASN A 99 2.64 -14.63 -7.85
C ASN A 99 3.60 -13.61 -8.45
N TYR A 100 3.27 -13.04 -9.62
CA TYR A 100 4.06 -11.97 -10.22
C TYR A 100 4.16 -10.75 -9.29
N LEU A 101 3.03 -10.26 -8.77
CA LEU A 101 3.02 -9.12 -7.85
C LEU A 101 3.87 -9.38 -6.60
N ARG A 102 3.84 -10.60 -6.07
CA ARG A 102 4.67 -11.00 -4.93
C ARG A 102 6.17 -10.91 -5.22
N THR A 103 6.61 -11.14 -6.46
CA THR A 103 8.03 -10.97 -6.83
C THR A 103 8.48 -9.51 -6.86
N LEU A 104 7.55 -8.56 -7.01
CA LEU A 104 7.83 -7.12 -7.02
C LEU A 104 7.77 -6.49 -5.63
N LEU A 105 7.12 -7.16 -4.68
CA LEU A 105 7.17 -6.73 -3.30
C LEU A 105 8.60 -6.97 -2.80
N PRO A 106 9.23 -5.98 -2.16
CA PRO A 106 10.53 -6.20 -1.57
C PRO A 106 10.43 -7.39 -0.61
N ALA A 107 11.38 -8.31 -0.71
CA ALA A 107 11.60 -9.34 0.30
C ALA A 107 12.15 -8.65 1.54
N VAL A 108 11.34 -7.80 2.19
CA VAL A 108 11.76 -7.18 3.44
C VAL A 108 11.74 -8.30 4.46
N GLU A 109 12.91 -8.87 4.72
CA GLU A 109 13.13 -9.54 5.99
C GLU A 109 12.87 -8.49 7.07
N VAL A 110 11.87 -8.74 7.92
CA VAL A 110 11.50 -7.94 9.10
C VAL A 110 12.71 -7.54 9.98
N LYS A 111 13.85 -8.21 9.78
CA LYS A 111 15.14 -7.97 10.42
C LYS A 111 15.79 -6.61 10.09
N GLU A 112 15.55 -6.03 8.91
CA GLU A 112 16.19 -4.75 8.52
C GLU A 112 15.47 -3.50 9.06
N ILE A 113 14.27 -3.66 9.63
CA ILE A 113 13.54 -2.54 10.27
C ILE A 113 14.24 -2.22 11.59
N ASN A 114 15.20 -1.30 11.54
CA ASN A 114 15.86 -0.77 12.71
C ASN A 114 14.96 0.31 13.33
N LEU A 115 14.28 -0.04 14.43
CA LEU A 115 13.53 0.93 15.25
C LEU A 115 14.41 1.54 16.34
N GLY A 116 15.68 1.12 16.48
CA GLY A 116 16.60 1.64 17.48
C GLY A 116 16.90 3.13 17.34
N ASP A 117 16.72 3.69 16.15
CA ASP A 117 16.89 5.11 15.87
C ASP A 117 15.61 5.93 16.11
N ILE A 118 14.48 5.28 16.39
CA ILE A 118 13.21 5.96 16.64
C ILE A 118 13.11 6.28 18.12
N ASN A 119 13.66 7.43 18.48
CA ASN A 119 13.64 7.95 19.85
C ASN A 119 12.43 8.88 20.11
N ASP A 120 11.43 8.84 19.24
CA ASP A 120 10.23 9.67 19.34
C ASP A 120 9.26 9.15 20.38
N HIS A 121 8.64 10.07 21.10
CA HIS A 121 7.59 9.74 22.05
C HIS A 121 6.34 9.13 21.40
N VAL A 122 6.12 9.41 20.11
CA VAL A 122 4.95 9.03 19.33
C VAL A 122 5.41 8.54 17.96
N ILE A 123 5.00 7.32 17.59
CA ILE A 123 5.34 6.70 16.32
C ILE A 123 4.05 6.42 15.54
N SER A 124 3.89 7.02 14.37
CA SER A 124 2.81 6.68 13.44
C SER A 124 3.10 5.34 12.75
N ILE A 125 2.25 4.33 12.97
CA ILE A 125 2.42 2.99 12.40
C ILE A 125 2.35 3.06 10.87
N LYS A 126 1.42 3.87 10.34
CA LYS A 126 1.21 4.05 8.91
C LYS A 126 2.41 4.72 8.23
N GLU A 127 2.92 5.80 8.81
CA GLU A 127 4.09 6.50 8.24
C GLU A 127 5.32 5.59 8.24
N LEU A 128 5.51 4.83 9.30
CA LEU A 128 6.61 3.89 9.43
C LEU A 128 6.49 2.71 8.44
N ALA A 129 5.28 2.19 8.26
CA ALA A 129 4.98 1.16 7.27
C ALA A 129 5.27 1.65 5.85
N ASN A 130 4.86 2.87 5.53
CA ASN A 130 5.15 3.51 4.25
C ASN A 130 6.66 3.75 4.05
N LYS A 131 7.38 4.20 5.09
CA LYS A 131 8.83 4.44 5.04
C LYS A 131 9.59 3.17 4.69
N TYR A 132 9.23 2.04 5.30
CA TYR A 132 9.87 0.75 5.06
C TYR A 132 9.20 -0.07 3.95
N ASN A 133 8.15 0.45 3.31
CA ASN A 133 7.37 -0.21 2.28
C ASN A 133 6.83 -1.60 2.71
N VAL A 134 6.44 -1.74 3.97
CA VAL A 134 5.89 -2.98 4.54
C VAL A 134 4.44 -2.79 4.96
N ASP A 135 3.76 -3.90 5.25
CA ASP A 135 2.41 -3.87 5.82
C ASP A 135 2.44 -3.34 7.27
N GLU A 136 1.41 -2.58 7.68
CA GLU A 136 1.29 -2.08 9.06
C GLU A 136 1.37 -3.20 10.10
N LYS A 137 0.91 -4.41 9.77
CA LYS A 137 0.99 -5.57 10.66
C LYS A 137 2.44 -5.92 11.01
N VAL A 138 3.36 -5.82 10.05
CA VAL A 138 4.79 -6.08 10.27
C VAL A 138 5.36 -5.06 11.26
N ILE A 139 5.01 -3.78 11.09
CA ILE A 139 5.41 -2.71 12.00
C ILE A 139 4.85 -2.93 13.40
N ARG A 140 3.58 -3.31 13.53
CA ARG A 140 2.95 -3.61 14.83
C ARG A 140 3.64 -4.75 15.55
N GLU A 141 3.89 -5.86 14.86
CA GLU A 141 4.58 -7.02 15.44
C GLU A 141 5.97 -6.64 15.94
N LYS A 142 6.70 -5.83 15.15
CA LYS A 142 8.01 -5.32 15.55
C LYS A 142 7.90 -4.39 16.76
N LEU A 143 7.02 -3.38 16.74
CA LEU A 143 6.85 -2.43 17.85
C LEU A 143 6.40 -3.12 19.15
N THR A 144 5.61 -4.18 19.06
CA THR A 144 5.17 -4.96 20.24
C THR A 144 6.36 -5.63 20.97
N SER A 145 7.47 -5.90 20.27
CA SER A 145 8.70 -6.41 20.89
C SER A 145 9.46 -5.35 21.70
N TYR A 146 9.18 -4.06 21.50
CA TYR A 146 9.80 -2.96 22.23
C TYR A 146 9.01 -2.67 23.50
N LYS A 147 9.55 -3.12 24.64
CA LYS A 147 8.88 -3.00 25.94
C LYS A 147 8.61 -1.55 26.37
N ASP A 148 9.41 -0.59 25.89
CA ASP A 148 9.28 0.82 26.26
C ASP A 148 8.11 1.53 25.59
N TYR A 149 7.44 0.87 24.63
CA TYR A 149 6.29 1.41 23.92
C TYR A 149 5.02 0.63 24.23
N ILE A 150 3.89 1.33 24.11
CA ILE A 150 2.54 0.75 24.07
C ILE A 150 2.00 0.96 22.67
N VAL A 151 1.67 -0.14 22.00
CA VAL A 151 1.10 -0.14 20.65
C VAL A 151 -0.41 0.04 20.74
N LEU A 152 -0.90 1.16 20.21
CA LEU A 152 -2.32 1.52 20.12
C LEU A 152 -2.86 1.20 18.71
N LYS A 153 -4.03 1.75 18.38
CA LYS A 153 -4.73 1.46 17.14
C LYS A 153 -3.99 1.96 15.91
N ASN A 154 -3.39 3.14 15.93
CA ASN A 154 -2.72 3.80 14.79
C ASN A 154 -1.30 4.26 15.14
N TYR A 155 -0.99 4.35 16.43
CA TYR A 155 0.28 4.85 16.94
C TYR A 155 0.92 3.87 17.93
N ALA A 156 2.23 4.00 18.15
CA ALA A 156 2.90 3.48 19.33
C ALA A 156 3.45 4.63 20.17
N ILE A 157 3.18 4.60 21.47
CA ILE A 157 3.50 5.70 22.40
C ILE A 157 4.50 5.20 23.43
N LYS A 158 5.55 5.96 23.69
CA LYS A 158 6.53 5.64 24.73
C LYS A 158 5.85 5.64 26.10
N ARG A 159 6.04 4.61 26.92
CA ARG A 159 5.37 4.44 28.22
C ARG A 159 5.50 5.65 29.12
N THR A 160 6.71 6.20 29.25
CA THR A 160 6.98 7.38 30.08
C THR A 160 6.18 8.60 29.63
N TYR A 161 6.02 8.79 28.32
CA TYR A 161 5.24 9.88 27.78
C TYR A 161 3.73 9.66 27.95
N LEU A 162 3.28 8.41 27.80
CA LEU A 162 1.88 8.07 28.08
C LEU A 162 1.53 8.30 29.55
N GLU A 163 2.44 7.95 30.47
CA GLU A 163 2.29 8.23 31.91
C GLU A 163 2.19 9.73 32.18
N GLU A 164 3.00 10.56 31.52
CA GLU A 164 2.89 12.02 31.62
C GLU A 164 1.54 12.52 31.10
N ILE A 165 1.11 12.07 29.92
CA ILE A 165 -0.17 12.46 29.33
C ILE A 165 -1.35 12.04 30.23
N SER A 166 -1.29 10.84 30.83
CA SER A 166 -2.35 10.29 31.68
C SER A 166 -2.62 11.09 32.95
N LYS A 167 -1.71 11.98 33.36
CA LYS A 167 -1.92 12.89 34.49
C LYS A 167 -2.89 14.04 34.16
N ASN A 168 -3.12 14.30 32.87
CA ASN A 168 -4.08 15.31 32.43
C ASN A 168 -5.51 14.78 32.54
N ASN A 169 -6.45 15.69 32.78
CA ASN A 169 -7.88 15.39 32.73
C ASN A 169 -8.43 15.78 31.36
N PHE A 170 -9.02 14.82 30.66
CA PHE A 170 -9.63 15.01 29.33
C PHE A 170 -11.15 15.10 29.39
N THR A 171 -11.75 15.10 30.58
CA THR A 171 -13.21 15.24 30.77
C THR A 171 -13.67 16.61 30.29
N ASP A 172 -14.83 16.66 29.63
CA ASP A 172 -15.47 17.87 29.10
C ASP A 172 -14.62 18.65 28.07
N LYS A 173 -13.59 18.02 27.51
CA LYS A 173 -12.77 18.57 26.41
C LYS A 173 -13.33 18.16 25.06
N SER A 174 -13.33 19.10 24.11
CA SER A 174 -13.67 18.77 22.72
C SER A 174 -12.52 18.03 22.04
N LEU A 175 -12.87 17.10 21.14
CA LEU A 175 -11.88 16.38 20.36
C LEU A 175 -11.00 17.32 19.53
N SER A 176 -11.59 18.38 18.95
CA SER A 176 -10.86 19.39 18.18
C SER A 176 -9.82 20.14 19.03
N GLU A 177 -10.15 20.50 20.28
CA GLU A 177 -9.20 21.11 21.22
C GLU A 177 -8.02 20.18 21.49
N LEU A 178 -8.29 18.89 21.74
CA LEU A 178 -7.27 17.90 22.02
C LEU A 178 -6.37 17.63 20.80
N ILE A 179 -6.95 17.52 19.61
CA ILE A 179 -6.18 17.32 18.38
C ILE A 179 -5.29 18.53 18.10
N ASN A 180 -5.75 19.75 18.36
CA ASN A 180 -4.93 20.95 18.17
C ASN A 180 -3.78 21.03 19.20
N ALA A 181 -4.01 20.61 20.44
CA ALA A 181 -3.01 20.68 21.50
C ALA A 181 -1.94 19.58 21.41
N TYR A 182 -2.34 18.36 21.06
CA TYR A 182 -1.48 17.18 21.11
C TYR A 182 -1.20 16.60 19.72
N GLY A 183 -2.11 16.76 18.76
CA GLY A 183 -2.08 16.09 17.47
C GLY A 183 -2.97 14.85 17.42
N ASN A 184 -3.08 14.24 16.24
CA ASN A 184 -4.04 13.16 15.95
C ASN A 184 -3.87 11.90 16.80
N TYR A 185 -2.70 11.67 17.40
CA TYR A 185 -2.47 10.49 18.25
C TYR A 185 -3.28 10.53 19.55
N ILE A 186 -3.75 11.70 19.98
CA ILE A 186 -4.47 11.86 21.24
C ILE A 186 -5.78 11.06 21.26
N VAL A 187 -6.40 10.85 20.09
CA VAL A 187 -7.63 10.07 19.93
C VAL A 187 -7.42 8.64 20.42
N ASP A 188 -6.35 7.99 19.95
CA ASP A 188 -5.98 6.65 20.39
C ASP A 188 -5.63 6.60 21.89
N VAL A 189 -4.99 7.66 22.40
CA VAL A 189 -4.57 7.75 23.80
C VAL A 189 -5.76 7.86 24.75
N ILE A 190 -6.72 8.75 24.47
CA ILE A 190 -7.89 8.93 25.34
C ILE A 190 -8.80 7.69 25.31
N GLU A 191 -8.95 7.05 24.15
CA GLU A 191 -9.63 5.75 24.04
C GLU A 191 -8.93 4.68 24.90
N TYR A 192 -7.60 4.62 24.85
CA TYR A 192 -6.81 3.69 25.67
C TYR A 192 -6.92 3.97 27.17
N LEU A 193 -6.98 5.24 27.57
CA LEU A 193 -7.17 5.66 28.96
C LEU A 193 -8.62 5.45 29.46
N GLY A 194 -9.52 4.98 28.61
CA GLY A 194 -10.90 4.62 28.96
C GLY A 194 -11.90 5.78 28.83
N TYR A 195 -11.54 6.89 28.20
CA TYR A 195 -12.49 7.95 27.88
C TYR A 195 -13.40 7.50 26.73
N ILE A 196 -14.66 7.94 26.79
CA ILE A 196 -15.65 7.70 25.74
C ILE A 196 -15.84 9.00 24.97
N ILE A 197 -15.64 8.94 23.65
CA ILE A 197 -15.87 10.07 22.75
C ILE A 197 -17.38 10.17 22.47
N LEU A 198 -18.00 11.27 22.89
CA LEU A 198 -19.42 11.54 22.69
C LEU A 198 -19.61 12.53 21.55
N TRP A 199 -20.09 12.07 20.41
CA TRP A 199 -20.35 12.93 19.26
C TRP A 199 -21.45 13.94 19.57
N LYS A 200 -21.12 15.23 19.54
CA LYS A 200 -22.09 16.31 19.60
C LYS A 200 -22.64 16.60 18.19
N ASN A 201 -21.73 16.71 17.22
CA ASN A 201 -22.04 17.13 15.84
C ASN A 201 -21.19 16.32 14.84
N ILE A 202 -21.39 16.52 13.53
CA ILE A 202 -20.61 15.86 12.46
C ILE A 202 -19.11 16.23 12.52
N SER A 203 -18.79 17.42 13.01
CA SER A 203 -17.43 17.97 12.99
C SER A 203 -16.70 17.87 14.33
N ASP A 204 -17.40 17.54 15.42
CA ASP A 204 -16.80 17.59 16.76
C ASP A 204 -17.52 16.68 17.75
N ALA A 205 -16.75 16.18 18.72
CA ALA A 205 -17.18 15.31 19.81
C ALA A 205 -16.72 15.89 21.14
#